data_AF-A0A3D2Z2N1-F1
#
_entry.id   AF-A0A3D2Z2N1-F1
#
_cell.length_a   1.000
_cell.length_b   1.000
_cell.length_c   1.000
_cell.angle_alpha   90.00
_cell.angle_beta   90.00
_cell.angle_gamma   90.00
#
_symmetry.space_group_name_H-M   'P 1'
#
loop_
_entity.id
_entity.type
_entity.pdbx_description
1 polymer ?
#
loop_
_entity_poly.entity_id
_entity_poly.type
_entity_poly.pdbx_seq_one_letter_code
_entity_poly.pdbx_strand_id
1 'polypeptide(L)'
;MAPSGNGGDPCSMRIYMITGDDLTSFRGGTIHLVEQAENLQALGHDVCIFAQDRGPLPQPTTVSIRYLPAIVHTRQMGYSAMPLLAARLLGVPHVLEVNGILRDELARRGSALRLAVIDWFARVNLAPF
;
A
#
# COMPACT_ATOMS: atom_id res chain seq x y z
N MET A 1 -4.16 35.09 -38.31
CA MET A 1 -3.47 35.57 -37.09
C MET A 1 -3.93 34.65 -35.97
N ALA A 2 -3.14 33.62 -35.67
CA ALA A 2 -3.46 32.64 -34.62
C ALA A 2 -3.09 33.24 -33.25
N PRO A 3 -3.86 32.98 -32.19
CA PRO A 3 -3.45 33.40 -30.86
C PRO A 3 -2.31 32.51 -30.35
N SER A 4 -1.28 33.20 -29.90
CA SER A 4 -0.04 32.71 -29.32
C SER A 4 -0.24 32.04 -27.97
N GLY A 5 0.38 30.87 -27.81
CA GLY A 5 1.05 30.35 -26.61
C GLY A 5 0.47 30.68 -25.24
N ASN A 6 -0.22 29.70 -24.65
CA ASN A 6 -0.14 29.44 -23.21
C ASN A 6 -0.49 27.96 -22.94
N GLY A 7 0.24 27.05 -23.59
CA GLY A 7 0.23 25.62 -23.27
C GLY A 7 1.35 25.37 -22.28
N GLY A 8 1.10 25.55 -20.99
CA GLY A 8 1.98 24.96 -19.98
C GLY A 8 1.84 23.45 -20.15
N ASP A 9 2.92 22.77 -20.55
CA ASP A 9 2.97 21.31 -20.49
C ASP A 9 2.49 20.89 -19.09
N PRO A 10 1.57 19.91 -18.98
CA PRO A 10 1.21 19.37 -17.68
C PRO A 10 2.53 18.97 -17.01
N CYS A 11 2.81 19.55 -15.84
CA CYS A 11 4.08 19.34 -15.14
C CYS A 11 4.25 17.83 -14.94
N SER A 12 5.08 17.21 -15.77
CA SER A 12 5.33 15.78 -15.69
C SER A 12 5.98 15.49 -14.35
N MET A 13 5.41 14.53 -13.63
CA MET A 13 5.79 14.19 -12.27
C MET A 13 6.10 12.71 -12.21
N ARG A 14 6.97 12.33 -11.26
CA ARG A 14 7.19 10.94 -10.93
C ARG A 14 6.32 10.53 -9.77
N ILE A 15 5.51 9.49 -9.98
CA ILE A 15 4.51 9.01 -9.02
C ILE A 15 4.80 7.55 -8.71
N TYR A 16 4.96 7.25 -7.43
CA TYR A 16 5.11 5.89 -6.93
C TYR A 16 3.86 5.49 -6.14
N MET A 17 3.20 4.43 -6.59
CA MET A 17 2.05 3.87 -5.91
C MET A 17 2.47 2.55 -5.25
N ILE A 18 2.09 2.35 -3.99
CA ILE A 18 2.48 1.16 -3.22
C ILE A 18 1.21 0.43 -2.82
N THR A 19 1.15 -0.86 -3.10
CA THR A 19 0.04 -1.71 -2.67
C THR A 19 0.52 -2.96 -1.94
N GLY A 20 -0.24 -3.33 -0.91
CA GLY A 20 -0.10 -4.61 -0.24
C GLY A 20 -1.08 -5.68 -0.75
N ASP A 21 -1.89 -5.36 -1.75
CA ASP A 21 -2.86 -6.28 -2.31
C ASP A 21 -2.19 -7.33 -3.22
N ASP A 22 -2.83 -8.48 -3.29
CA ASP A 22 -2.43 -9.57 -4.18
C ASP A 22 -2.91 -9.26 -5.61
N LEU A 23 -1.96 -8.85 -6.47
CA LEU A 23 -2.23 -8.50 -7.86
C LEU A 23 -2.72 -9.69 -8.71
N THR A 24 -2.50 -10.93 -8.28
CA THR A 24 -3.05 -12.11 -8.97
C THR A 24 -4.57 -12.18 -8.81
N SER A 25 -5.08 -11.64 -7.69
CA SER A 25 -6.51 -11.54 -7.41
C SER A 25 -7.04 -10.22 -7.98
N PHE A 26 -7.47 -10.25 -9.24
CA PHE A 26 -7.99 -9.09 -9.96
C PHE A 26 -9.37 -8.66 -9.41
N ARG A 27 -9.35 -7.92 -8.29
CA ARG A 27 -10.52 -7.44 -7.53
C ARG A 27 -10.64 -5.93 -7.63
N GLY A 28 -11.75 -5.36 -7.15
CA GLY A 28 -12.03 -3.93 -7.23
C GLY A 28 -10.90 -3.00 -6.75
N GLY A 29 -10.16 -3.37 -5.68
CA GLY A 29 -9.01 -2.59 -5.21
C GLY A 29 -7.84 -2.60 -6.20
N THR A 30 -7.48 -3.78 -6.70
CA THR A 30 -6.45 -3.97 -7.74
C THR A 30 -6.82 -3.27 -9.05
N ILE A 31 -8.09 -3.39 -9.47
CA ILE A 31 -8.63 -2.73 -10.66
C ILE A 31 -8.49 -1.21 -10.53
N HIS A 32 -9.01 -0.66 -9.44
CA HIS A 32 -8.99 0.78 -9.21
C HIS A 32 -7.56 1.34 -9.18
N LEU A 33 -6.62 0.64 -8.53
CA LEU A 33 -5.21 1.02 -8.50
C LEU A 33 -4.60 1.09 -9.90
N VAL A 34 -4.81 0.05 -10.72
CA VAL A 34 -4.24 -0.05 -12.07
C VAL A 34 -4.87 1.01 -12.97
N GLU A 35 -6.20 1.15 -12.99
CA GLU A 35 -6.90 2.17 -13.78
C GLU A 35 -6.46 3.59 -13.40
N GLN A 36 -6.27 3.86 -12.10
CA GLN A 36 -5.79 5.17 -11.65
C GLN A 36 -4.36 5.42 -12.14
N ALA A 37 -3.48 4.42 -12.06
CA ALA A 37 -2.11 4.53 -12.52
C ALA A 37 -2.03 4.74 -14.04
N GLU A 38 -2.85 4.03 -14.81
CA GLU A 38 -2.93 4.17 -16.27
C GLU A 38 -3.44 5.56 -16.68
N ASN A 39 -4.45 6.08 -15.99
CA ASN A 39 -4.94 7.43 -16.24
C ASN A 39 -3.86 8.50 -15.95
N LEU A 40 -3.11 8.35 -14.85
CA LEU A 40 -1.98 9.25 -14.53
C LEU A 40 -0.86 9.14 -15.56
N GLN A 41 -0.56 7.93 -16.05
CA GLN A 41 0.41 7.72 -17.12
C GLN A 41 -0.04 8.36 -18.43
N ALA A 42 -1.33 8.24 -18.79
CA ALA A 42 -1.92 8.85 -19.97
C ALA A 42 -1.89 10.40 -19.93
N LEU A 43 -1.88 10.99 -18.73
CA LEU A 43 -1.68 12.44 -18.53
C LEU A 43 -0.22 12.89 -18.66
N GLY A 44 0.71 11.97 -18.93
CA GLY A 44 2.13 12.27 -19.13
C GLY A 44 2.99 12.20 -17.86
N HIS A 45 2.48 11.60 -16.78
CA HIS A 45 3.27 11.34 -15.57
C HIS A 45 4.05 10.03 -15.67
N ASP A 46 5.22 9.97 -15.03
CA ASP A 46 6.04 8.76 -14.88
C ASP A 46 5.52 7.98 -13.66
N VAL A 47 4.78 6.89 -13.91
CA VAL A 47 4.08 6.13 -12.85
C VAL A 47 4.68 4.73 -12.71
N CYS A 48 4.97 4.35 -11.46
CA CYS A 48 5.40 2.99 -11.12
C CYS A 48 4.63 2.46 -9.91
N ILE A 49 4.16 1.21 -10.01
CA ILE A 49 3.51 0.49 -8.92
C ILE A 49 4.53 -0.44 -8.26
N PHE A 50 4.66 -0.34 -6.94
CA PHE A 50 5.32 -1.34 -6.11
C PHE A 50 4.26 -2.27 -5.51
N ALA A 51 4.42 -3.56 -5.77
CA ALA A 51 3.50 -4.59 -5.30
C ALA A 51 4.26 -5.74 -4.65
N GLN A 52 3.56 -6.58 -3.90
CA GLN A 52 4.15 -7.79 -3.35
C GLN A 52 4.34 -8.83 -4.45
N ASP A 53 5.46 -9.54 -4.39
CA ASP A 53 5.74 -10.68 -5.25
C ASP A 53 4.91 -11.90 -4.84
N ARG A 54 3.61 -11.84 -5.12
CA ARG A 54 2.66 -12.95 -4.96
C ARG A 54 2.31 -13.61 -6.31
N GLY A 55 2.90 -13.09 -7.38
CA GLY A 55 2.62 -13.48 -8.75
C GLY A 55 2.23 -12.28 -9.62
N PRO A 56 2.25 -12.45 -10.96
CA PRO A 56 2.03 -11.36 -11.89
C PRO A 56 0.56 -10.93 -11.93
N LEU A 57 0.34 -9.64 -12.21
CA LEU A 57 -0.97 -9.12 -12.63
C LEU A 57 -1.45 -9.93 -13.85
N PRO A 58 -2.67 -10.52 -13.82
CA PRO A 58 -3.15 -11.39 -14.90
C PRO A 58 -3.53 -10.61 -16.16
N GLN A 59 -3.71 -9.29 -16.05
CA GLN A 59 -4.05 -8.42 -17.18
C GLN A 59 -2.84 -7.59 -17.62
N PRO A 60 -2.68 -7.36 -18.93
CA PRO A 60 -1.62 -6.50 -19.43
C PRO A 60 -1.86 -5.05 -19.00
N THR A 61 -0.78 -4.34 -18.67
CA THR A 61 -0.79 -2.90 -18.38
C THR A 61 0.46 -2.24 -18.93
N THR A 62 0.36 -0.95 -19.26
CA THR A 62 1.49 -0.12 -19.69
C THR A 62 2.26 0.48 -18.50
N VAL A 63 1.73 0.36 -17.29
CA VAL A 63 2.35 0.86 -16.07
C VAL A 63 3.48 -0.06 -15.64
N SER A 64 4.62 0.50 -15.24
CA SER A 64 5.74 -0.30 -14.72
C SER A 64 5.40 -0.84 -13.34
N ILE A 65 5.39 -2.17 -13.19
CA ILE A 65 5.19 -2.84 -11.90
C ILE A 65 6.52 -3.42 -11.42
N ARG A 66 6.90 -3.07 -10.19
CA ARG A 66 8.04 -3.66 -9.48
C ARG A 66 7.52 -4.54 -8.35
N TYR A 67 7.75 -5.83 -8.48
CA TYR A 67 7.43 -6.81 -7.44
C TYR A 67 8.54 -6.79 -6.38
N LEU A 68 8.16 -6.51 -5.14
CA LEU A 68 9.02 -6.56 -3.97
C LEU A 68 8.90 -7.94 -3.31
N PRO A 69 9.96 -8.43 -2.64
CA PRO A 69 9.94 -9.73 -1.96
C PRO A 69 8.67 -9.94 -1.15
N ALA A 70 8.12 -11.16 -1.18
CA ALA A 70 6.89 -11.48 -0.48
C ALA A 70 6.96 -11.04 0.99
N ILE A 71 6.11 -10.08 1.35
CA ILE A 71 5.95 -9.60 2.72
C ILE A 71 4.66 -10.16 3.30
N VAL A 72 4.66 -10.45 4.60
CA VAL A 72 3.40 -10.67 5.31
C VAL A 72 2.78 -9.28 5.48
N HIS A 73 1.67 -9.06 4.80
CA HIS A 73 0.93 -7.82 4.89
C HIS A 73 -0.43 -8.08 5.49
N THR A 74 -0.71 -7.37 6.57
CA THR A 74 -1.96 -7.56 7.30
C THR A 74 -2.77 -6.28 7.27
N ARG A 75 -3.92 -6.36 6.60
CA ARG A 75 -4.97 -5.33 6.59
C ARG A 75 -6.15 -5.80 7.42
N GLN A 76 -6.13 -5.55 8.73
CA GLN A 76 -7.34 -5.70 9.54
C GLN A 76 -7.18 -5.07 10.92
N MET A 77 -8.32 -4.60 11.44
CA MET A 77 -8.52 -4.06 12.80
C MET A 77 -8.41 -5.14 13.92
N GLY A 78 -7.81 -6.28 13.61
CA GLY A 78 -7.53 -7.34 14.56
C GLY A 78 -6.07 -7.24 14.96
N TYR A 79 -5.81 -6.79 16.17
CA TYR A 79 -4.49 -6.77 16.82
C TYR A 79 -3.99 -8.20 17.09
N SER A 80 -3.85 -8.98 16.03
CA SER A 80 -3.40 -10.35 16.09
C SER A 80 -1.87 -10.35 16.07
N ALA A 81 -1.26 -11.00 17.06
CA ALA A 81 0.16 -11.32 17.01
C ALA A 81 0.50 -12.34 15.92
N MET A 82 -0.49 -13.09 15.42
CA MET A 82 -0.25 -14.23 14.56
C MET A 82 0.44 -13.90 13.23
N PRO A 83 0.08 -12.83 12.51
CA PRO A 83 0.80 -12.43 11.29
C PRO A 83 2.26 -12.03 11.58
N LEU A 84 2.50 -11.33 12.70
CA LEU A 84 3.84 -10.95 13.15
C LEU A 84 4.68 -12.16 13.53
N LEU A 85 4.10 -13.10 14.30
CA LEU A 85 4.78 -14.33 14.71
C LEU A 85 5.05 -15.24 13.51
N ALA A 86 4.09 -15.36 12.59
CA ALA A 86 4.26 -16.09 11.34
C ALA A 86 5.38 -15.49 10.48
N ALA A 87 5.40 -14.16 10.33
CA ALA A 87 6.45 -13.48 9.59
C ALA A 87 7.84 -13.69 10.20
N ARG A 88 7.94 -13.63 11.54
CA ARG A 88 9.19 -13.94 12.26
C ARG A 88 9.63 -15.39 12.08
N LEU A 89 8.72 -16.36 12.19
CA LEU A 89 9.03 -17.77 12.00
C LEU A 89 9.48 -18.07 10.56
N LEU A 90 8.92 -17.36 9.58
CA LEU A 90 9.19 -17.55 8.16
C LEU A 90 10.35 -16.69 7.63
N GLY A 91 10.94 -15.81 8.46
CA GLY A 91 12.05 -14.94 8.05
C GLY A 91 11.67 -13.92 6.97
N VAL A 92 10.38 -13.57 6.85
CA VAL A 92 9.86 -12.66 5.83
C VAL A 92 9.51 -11.31 6.45
N PRO A 93 9.71 -10.17 5.73
CA PRO A 93 9.35 -8.86 6.26
C PRO A 93 7.84 -8.77 6.53
N HIS A 94 7.46 -8.10 7.62
CA HIS A 94 6.06 -7.89 8.02
C HIS A 94 5.69 -6.41 7.94
N VAL A 95 4.62 -6.09 7.23
CA VAL A 95 4.05 -4.74 7.16
C VAL A 95 2.61 -4.77 7.69
N LEU A 96 2.35 -4.02 8.75
CA LEU A 96 1.01 -3.88 9.33
C LEU A 96 0.38 -2.57 8.85
N GLU A 97 -0.75 -2.66 8.16
CA GLU A 97 -1.54 -1.50 7.74
C GLU A 97 -2.83 -1.41 8.56
N VAL A 98 -2.95 -0.36 9.37
CA VAL A 98 -4.12 -0.10 10.21
C VAL A 98 -5.01 0.92 9.52
N ASN A 99 -5.99 0.42 8.75
CA ASN A 99 -6.99 1.27 8.12
C ASN A 99 -8.07 1.68 9.13
N GLY A 100 -8.24 2.99 9.33
CA GLY A 100 -9.53 3.58 9.71
C GLY A 100 -9.79 3.90 11.18
N ILE A 101 -8.81 3.88 12.08
CA ILE A 101 -9.01 4.47 13.42
C ILE A 101 -7.75 5.24 13.84
N LEU A 102 -7.85 6.58 13.88
CA LEU A 102 -6.83 7.39 14.54
C LEU A 102 -6.78 7.01 16.03
N ARG A 103 -5.57 7.00 16.62
CA ARG A 103 -5.36 6.69 18.05
C ARG A 103 -6.35 7.44 18.97
N ASP A 104 -6.74 8.65 18.57
CA ASP A 104 -7.70 9.51 19.26
C ASP A 104 -9.17 9.04 19.17
N GLU A 105 -9.58 8.40 18.06
CA GLU A 105 -10.89 7.74 17.97
C GLU A 105 -10.91 6.45 18.80
N LEU A 106 -9.78 5.74 18.84
CA LEU A 106 -9.63 4.52 19.63
C LEU A 106 -9.58 4.81 21.13
N ALA A 107 -8.99 5.94 21.53
CA ALA A 107 -9.00 6.44 22.90
C ALA A 107 -10.39 6.92 23.36
N ARG A 108 -11.23 7.40 22.43
CA ARG A 108 -12.62 7.77 22.71
C ARG A 108 -13.58 6.57 22.80
N ARG A 109 -13.25 5.44 22.16
CA ARG A 109 -14.10 4.23 22.09
C ARG A 109 -13.59 3.01 22.88
N GLY A 110 -12.33 3.02 23.32
CA GLY A 110 -11.64 1.83 23.86
C GLY A 110 -11.09 2.01 25.28
N SER A 111 -10.87 0.89 25.97
CA SER A 111 -10.24 0.89 27.30
C SER A 111 -8.74 1.17 27.21
N ALA A 112 -8.16 1.76 28.26
CA ALA A 112 -6.72 2.04 28.36
C ALA A 112 -5.85 0.80 28.11
N LEU A 113 -6.34 -0.39 28.50
CA LEU A 113 -5.70 -1.68 28.24
C LEU A 113 -5.57 -1.97 26.73
N ARG A 114 -6.60 -1.66 25.95
CA ARG A 114 -6.59 -1.88 24.50
C ARG A 114 -5.54 -0.98 23.83
N LEU A 115 -5.44 0.29 24.24
CA LEU A 115 -4.40 1.21 23.76
C LEU A 115 -2.99 0.73 24.15
N ALA A 116 -2.80 0.25 25.37
CA ALA A 116 -1.51 -0.25 25.83
C ALA A 116 -1.03 -1.48 25.01
N VAL A 117 -1.95 -2.38 24.67
CA VAL A 117 -1.66 -3.54 23.80
C VAL A 117 -1.26 -3.07 22.40
N ILE A 118 -1.92 -2.06 21.85
CA ILE A 118 -1.59 -1.47 20.53
C ILE A 118 -0.19 -0.87 20.53
N ASP A 119 0.11 -0.03 21.53
CA ASP A 119 1.41 0.63 21.65
C ASP A 119 2.53 -0.39 21.90
N TRP A 120 2.24 -1.50 22.58
CA TRP A 120 3.19 -2.60 22.72
C TRP A 120 3.42 -3.32 21.38
N PHE A 121 2.36 -3.64 20.63
CA PHE A 121 2.49 -4.27 19.31
C PHE A 121 3.27 -3.40 18.32
N ALA A 122 2.99 -2.10 18.27
CA ALA A 122 3.72 -1.16 17.42
C ALA A 122 5.23 -1.18 17.74
N ARG A 123 5.59 -1.18 19.03
CA ARG A 123 6.99 -1.26 19.46
C ARG A 123 7.67 -2.56 19.05
N VAL A 124 7.00 -3.70 19.20
CA VAL A 124 7.56 -5.01 18.82
C VAL A 124 7.66 -5.18 17.30
N ASN A 125 6.76 -4.54 16.55
CA ASN A 125 6.74 -4.59 15.09
C ASN A 125 7.77 -3.65 14.44
N LEU A 126 8.13 -2.54 15.11
CA LEU A 126 9.13 -1.58 14.64
C LEU A 126 10.56 -1.87 15.15
N ALA A 127 10.74 -2.85 16.03
CA ALA A 127 12.05 -3.25 16.51
C ALA A 127 12.87 -3.86 15.34
N PRO A 128 14.12 -3.42 15.13
CA PRO A 128 14.98 -3.98 14.09
C PRO A 128 15.27 -5.46 14.36
N PHE A 129 15.51 -6.22 13.28
CA PHE A 129 15.88 -7.64 13.29
C PHE A 129 17.29 -7.85 13.83
#